data_AF-A0A397A089-F1
#
_entry.id   AF-A0A397A089-F1
#
_cell.length_a   1.000
_cell.length_b   1.000
_cell.length_c   1.000
_cell.angle_alpha   90.00
_cell.angle_beta   90.00
_cell.angle_gamma   90.00
#
_symmetry.space_group_name_H-M   'P 1'
#
loop_
_entity.id
_entity.type
_entity.pdbx_description
1 polymer ?
#
loop_
_entity_poly.entity_id
_entity_poly.type
_entity_poly.pdbx_seq_one_letter_code
_entity_poly.pdbx_strand_id
1 'polypeptide(L)'
;MVAILSMLSCLNQAICYTYAPVSHFAEQGWHHTITCTTLITVYFVAYIPFAFIGSWIMDHRGLRFGVLLGAGLQAAGASLRVVGDWIDPSYQLYLLFGGQMLAAVAMPFMVNSPPMLSALWFPPSQRAIATSVAVNCNQLGIALVYILCPLVVTSVTDIPNWTLLIAALSMAAFVVTIFWFKSSTKFLNVDDDVSYDWHQWLSAFHHDGFFLTVFVFAVAETVTNVLSSLLNHILRADVFTKCAHPTTEATVAALQQLCGNFLSAVLVPVLGSIQHAADEVHAQQAAGHEASYWMETFITPEVVLSVLVLIVASFFCGL
;
A
#
# COMPACT_ATOMS: atom_id res chain seq x y z
N MET A 1 -11.64 -0.89 -12.25
CA MET A 1 -10.32 -0.21 -12.27
C MET A 1 -9.71 -0.15 -10.88
N VAL A 2 -10.35 0.52 -9.91
CA VAL A 2 -9.84 0.60 -8.51
C VAL A 2 -9.58 -0.79 -7.94
N ALA A 3 -10.54 -1.72 -8.02
CA ALA A 3 -10.36 -3.09 -7.54
C ALA A 3 -9.18 -3.85 -8.20
N ILE A 4 -8.88 -3.59 -9.48
CA ILE A 4 -7.73 -4.22 -10.16
C ILE A 4 -6.43 -3.64 -9.63
N LEU A 5 -6.34 -2.31 -9.48
CA LEU A 5 -5.16 -1.68 -8.85
C LEU A 5 -4.98 -2.17 -7.42
N SER A 6 -6.05 -2.15 -6.62
CA SER A 6 -6.09 -2.68 -5.26
C SER A 6 -5.53 -4.11 -5.18
N MET A 7 -5.96 -5.00 -6.09
CA MET A 7 -5.47 -6.36 -6.15
C MET A 7 -3.98 -6.44 -6.51
N LEU A 8 -3.53 -5.67 -7.51
CA LEU A 8 -2.11 -5.65 -7.91
C LEU A 8 -1.22 -5.07 -6.80
N SER A 9 -1.63 -3.97 -6.18
CA SER A 9 -1.00 -3.35 -5.00
C SER A 9 -0.89 -4.34 -3.84
N CYS A 10 -1.98 -5.05 -3.54
CA CYS A 10 -2.01 -6.13 -2.54
C CYS A 10 -1.00 -7.24 -2.87
N LEU A 11 -0.98 -7.72 -4.12
CA LEU A 11 -0.07 -8.78 -4.54
C LEU A 11 1.39 -8.33 -4.54
N ASN A 12 1.69 -7.09 -4.94
CA ASN A 12 3.04 -6.55 -4.91
C ASN A 12 3.61 -6.56 -3.48
N GLN A 13 2.82 -6.14 -2.49
CA GLN A 13 3.21 -6.23 -1.08
C GLN A 13 3.29 -7.67 -0.59
N ALA A 14 2.39 -8.56 -1.03
CA ALA A 14 2.47 -9.97 -0.71
C ALA A 14 3.76 -10.62 -1.26
N ILE A 15 4.22 -10.22 -2.45
CA ILE A 15 5.49 -10.66 -3.04
C ILE A 15 6.69 -10.15 -2.22
N CYS A 16 6.66 -8.88 -1.79
CA CYS A 16 7.71 -8.28 -0.97
C CYS A 16 7.92 -9.05 0.35
N TYR A 17 6.82 -9.33 1.06
CA TYR A 17 6.86 -9.95 2.39
C TYR A 17 6.67 -11.48 2.37
N THR A 18 6.67 -12.13 1.20
CA THR A 18 6.28 -13.55 1.02
C THR A 18 6.86 -14.50 2.05
N TYR A 19 8.14 -14.31 2.40
CA TYR A 19 8.89 -15.21 3.28
C TYR A 19 9.03 -14.70 4.72
N ALA A 20 8.66 -13.45 4.98
CA ALA A 20 8.88 -12.80 6.27
C ALA A 20 8.27 -13.53 7.47
N PRO A 21 7.04 -14.09 7.40
CA PRO A 21 6.42 -14.78 8.53
C PRO A 21 7.06 -16.14 8.87
N VAL A 22 7.76 -16.72 7.90
CA VAL A 22 8.39 -18.05 7.98
C VAL A 22 9.89 -17.97 7.70
N SER A 23 10.51 -16.85 8.09
CA SER A 23 11.91 -16.54 7.78
C SER A 23 12.85 -17.66 8.22
N HIS A 24 12.60 -18.30 9.36
CA HIS A 24 13.38 -19.43 9.83
C HIS A 24 13.41 -20.59 8.81
N PHE A 25 12.26 -20.98 8.25
CA PHE A 25 12.19 -22.06 7.25
C PHE A 25 12.81 -21.63 5.91
N ALA A 26 12.53 -20.40 5.47
CA ALA A 26 13.05 -19.88 4.20
C ALA A 26 14.58 -19.75 4.23
N GLU A 27 15.13 -19.12 5.26
CA GLU A 27 16.57 -18.91 5.41
C GLU A 27 17.31 -20.24 5.63
N GLN A 28 16.72 -21.19 6.33
CA GLN A 28 17.25 -22.55 6.42
C GLN A 28 17.33 -23.22 5.04
N GLY A 29 16.29 -23.07 4.21
CA GLY A 29 16.27 -23.55 2.82
C GLY A 29 17.35 -22.93 1.93
N TRP A 30 17.79 -21.71 2.24
CA TRP A 30 18.86 -21.00 1.53
C TRP A 30 20.23 -21.11 2.20
N HIS A 31 20.38 -22.03 3.15
CA HIS A 31 21.59 -22.21 3.95
C HIS A 31 22.09 -20.91 4.62
N HIS A 32 21.17 -20.01 4.98
CA HIS A 32 21.43 -18.69 5.56
C HIS A 32 22.31 -17.77 4.70
N THR A 33 22.40 -18.02 3.38
CA THR A 33 23.17 -17.18 2.46
C THR A 33 22.48 -15.83 2.22
N ILE A 34 21.14 -15.84 2.20
CA ILE A 34 20.28 -14.66 2.02
C ILE A 34 19.29 -14.63 3.19
N THR A 35 19.07 -13.44 3.74
CA THR A 35 18.04 -13.21 4.77
C THR A 35 16.76 -12.66 4.16
N CYS A 36 15.62 -12.96 4.77
CA CYS A 36 14.34 -12.35 4.35
C CYS A 36 14.38 -10.82 4.47
N THR A 37 15.08 -10.30 5.48
CA THR A 37 15.31 -8.85 5.64
C THR A 37 16.02 -8.26 4.43
N THR A 38 17.05 -8.93 3.91
CA THR A 38 17.74 -8.48 2.69
C THR A 38 16.77 -8.38 1.50
N LEU A 39 15.89 -9.37 1.31
CA LEU A 39 14.90 -9.36 0.23
C LEU A 39 13.90 -8.20 0.35
N ILE A 40 13.47 -7.86 1.57
CA ILE A 40 12.59 -6.71 1.82
C ILE A 40 13.35 -5.39 1.59
N THR A 41 14.61 -5.30 2.04
CA THR A 41 15.44 -4.11 1.84
C THR A 41 15.65 -3.80 0.36
N VAL A 42 15.77 -4.83 -0.50
CA VAL A 42 15.84 -4.64 -1.96
C VAL A 42 14.62 -3.89 -2.49
N TYR A 43 13.42 -4.19 -1.98
CA TYR A 43 12.19 -3.49 -2.37
C TYR A 43 12.27 -1.99 -2.07
N PHE A 44 12.67 -1.63 -0.85
CA PHE A 44 12.76 -0.23 -0.45
C PHE A 44 13.89 0.53 -1.16
N VAL A 45 15.05 -0.11 -1.36
CA VAL A 45 16.19 0.49 -2.07
C VAL A 45 15.86 0.71 -3.55
N ALA A 46 15.24 -0.26 -4.22
CA ALA A 46 14.83 -0.12 -5.61
C ALA A 46 13.70 0.91 -5.76
N TYR A 47 12.78 1.00 -4.82
CA TYR A 47 11.69 1.96 -4.90
C TYR A 47 12.19 3.41 -5.05
N ILE A 48 13.28 3.81 -4.37
CA ILE A 48 13.77 5.19 -4.37
C ILE A 48 14.02 5.74 -5.80
N PRO A 49 14.92 5.18 -6.63
CA PRO A 49 15.14 5.68 -7.98
C PRO A 49 13.99 5.36 -8.94
N PHE A 50 13.38 4.18 -8.81
CA PHE A 50 12.35 3.74 -9.74
C PHE A 50 10.99 4.40 -9.50
N ALA A 51 10.75 5.02 -8.33
CA ALA A 51 9.58 5.85 -8.08
C ALA A 51 9.48 7.01 -9.09
N PHE A 52 10.59 7.71 -9.32
CA PHE A 52 10.66 8.81 -10.28
C PHE A 52 10.50 8.32 -11.72
N ILE A 53 11.22 7.27 -12.08
CA ILE A 53 11.15 6.67 -13.42
C ILE A 53 9.74 6.15 -13.71
N GLY A 54 9.10 5.50 -12.73
CA GLY A 54 7.75 4.97 -12.83
C GLY A 54 6.72 6.07 -13.05
N SER A 55 6.79 7.17 -12.29
CA SER A 55 5.94 8.35 -12.51
C SER A 55 6.14 8.93 -13.91
N TRP A 56 7.39 9.13 -14.34
CA TRP A 56 7.68 9.66 -15.68
C TRP A 56 7.10 8.77 -16.80
N ILE A 57 7.26 7.44 -16.70
CA ILE A 57 6.70 6.50 -17.68
C ILE A 57 5.17 6.60 -17.71
N MET A 58 4.54 6.69 -16.54
CA MET A 58 3.09 6.79 -16.43
C MET A 58 2.55 8.10 -16.98
N ASP A 59 3.21 9.22 -16.70
CA ASP A 59 2.85 10.53 -17.23
C ASP A 59 3.01 10.56 -18.75
N HIS A 60 4.06 9.96 -19.31
CA HIS A 60 4.31 10.05 -20.75
C HIS A 60 3.57 9.00 -21.59
N ARG A 61 3.41 7.77 -21.08
CA ARG A 61 2.77 6.65 -21.80
C ARG A 61 1.34 6.36 -21.34
N GLY A 62 0.88 7.05 -20.32
CA GLY A 62 -0.45 6.92 -19.73
C GLY A 62 -0.57 5.80 -18.68
N LEU A 63 -1.64 5.90 -17.89
CA LEU A 63 -1.91 5.00 -16.76
C LEU A 63 -1.99 3.52 -17.16
N ARG A 64 -2.67 3.17 -18.27
CA ARG A 64 -2.82 1.76 -18.69
C ARG A 64 -1.45 1.13 -18.98
N PHE A 65 -0.56 1.86 -19.62
CA PHE A 65 0.78 1.35 -19.93
C PHE A 65 1.56 1.06 -18.64
N GLY A 66 1.61 2.03 -17.72
CA GLY A 66 2.33 1.84 -16.45
C GLY A 66 1.77 0.71 -15.60
N VAL A 67 0.44 0.58 -15.51
CA VAL A 67 -0.19 -0.52 -14.75
C VAL A 67 0.10 -1.88 -15.37
N LEU A 68 0.05 -2.01 -16.70
CA LEU A 68 0.40 -3.26 -17.38
C LEU A 68 1.88 -3.60 -17.24
N LEU A 69 2.75 -2.60 -17.34
CA LEU A 69 4.19 -2.78 -17.15
C LEU A 69 4.48 -3.25 -15.72
N GLY A 70 3.94 -2.57 -14.71
CA GLY A 70 4.08 -2.98 -13.31
C GLY A 70 3.51 -4.37 -13.04
N ALA A 71 2.29 -4.65 -13.50
CA ALA A 71 1.67 -5.97 -13.35
C ALA A 71 2.49 -7.09 -14.03
N GLY A 72 3.07 -6.79 -15.20
CA GLY A 72 3.95 -7.72 -15.91
C GLY A 72 5.28 -7.94 -15.19
N LEU A 73 5.92 -6.88 -14.68
CA LEU A 73 7.17 -6.95 -13.94
C LEU A 73 7.01 -7.74 -12.63
N GLN A 74 5.94 -7.52 -11.86
CA GLN A 74 5.69 -8.31 -10.65
C GLN A 74 5.45 -9.79 -10.98
N ALA A 75 4.72 -10.08 -12.06
CA ALA A 75 4.37 -11.45 -12.44
C ALA A 75 5.59 -12.19 -12.99
N ALA A 76 6.43 -11.50 -13.77
CA ALA A 76 7.72 -12.00 -14.21
C ALA A 76 8.66 -12.23 -13.02
N GLY A 77 8.74 -11.29 -12.07
CA GLY A 77 9.57 -11.40 -10.87
C GLY A 77 9.16 -12.57 -9.97
N ALA A 78 7.86 -12.74 -9.74
CA ALA A 78 7.33 -13.88 -8.99
C ALA A 78 7.56 -15.22 -9.72
N SER A 79 7.38 -15.25 -11.04
CA SER A 79 7.65 -16.44 -11.84
C SER A 79 9.13 -16.82 -11.86
N LEU A 80 10.02 -15.83 -11.89
CA LEU A 80 11.47 -16.06 -11.86
C LEU A 80 11.92 -16.71 -10.54
N ARG A 81 11.27 -16.37 -9.43
CA ARG A 81 11.47 -17.01 -8.13
C ARG A 81 11.09 -18.50 -8.17
N VAL A 82 9.95 -18.84 -8.78
CA VAL A 82 9.53 -20.24 -8.99
C VAL A 82 10.51 -21.01 -9.86
N VAL A 83 10.99 -20.41 -10.94
CA VAL A 83 11.99 -21.03 -11.82
C VAL A 83 13.28 -21.31 -11.04
N GLY A 84 13.66 -20.43 -10.12
CA GLY A 84 14.78 -20.66 -9.21
C GLY A 84 14.64 -21.92 -8.36
N ASP A 85 13.43 -22.25 -7.92
CA ASP A 85 13.16 -23.44 -7.11
C ASP A 85 13.14 -24.76 -7.93
N TRP A 86 13.06 -24.68 -9.26
CA TRP A 86 13.02 -25.85 -10.16
C TRP A 86 14.33 -26.11 -10.90
N ILE A 87 15.26 -25.14 -10.89
CA ILE A 87 16.58 -25.24 -11.52
C ILE A 87 17.62 -25.71 -10.50
N ASP A 88 18.82 -26.07 -10.99
CA ASP A 88 19.98 -26.40 -10.17
C ASP A 88 20.16 -25.44 -8.97
N PRO A 89 20.43 -25.97 -7.76
CA PRO A 89 20.58 -25.20 -6.53
C PRO A 89 21.63 -24.08 -6.61
N SER A 90 22.62 -24.19 -7.51
CA SER A 90 23.64 -23.17 -7.74
C SER A 90 23.07 -21.85 -8.28
N TYR A 91 21.96 -21.89 -9.02
CA TYR A 91 21.33 -20.70 -9.61
C TYR A 91 20.11 -20.20 -8.83
N GLN A 92 19.58 -21.02 -7.91
CA GLN A 92 18.37 -20.71 -7.14
C GLN A 92 18.43 -19.33 -6.47
N LEU A 93 19.51 -19.02 -5.76
CA LEU A 93 19.64 -17.75 -5.03
C LEU A 93 19.77 -16.53 -5.94
N TYR A 94 20.43 -16.69 -7.10
CA TYR A 94 20.54 -15.61 -8.09
C TYR A 94 19.18 -15.30 -8.73
N LEU A 95 18.40 -16.34 -9.04
CA LEU A 95 17.06 -16.20 -9.61
C LEU A 95 16.05 -15.68 -8.57
N LEU A 96 16.17 -16.10 -7.31
CA LEU A 96 15.42 -15.56 -6.18
C LEU A 96 15.65 -14.05 -6.03
N PHE A 97 16.92 -13.64 -5.96
CA PHE A 97 17.28 -12.23 -5.83
C PHE A 97 16.90 -11.42 -7.07
N GLY A 98 17.14 -11.95 -8.27
CA GLY A 98 16.76 -11.32 -9.53
C GLY A 98 15.25 -11.14 -9.66
N GLY A 99 14.47 -12.14 -9.25
CA GLY A 99 13.01 -12.08 -9.24
C GLY A 99 12.49 -11.09 -8.20
N GLN A 100 13.10 -11.04 -7.02
CA GLN A 100 12.81 -10.03 -5.99
C GLN A 100 13.07 -8.62 -6.51
N MET A 101 14.21 -8.39 -7.16
CA MET A 101 14.56 -7.10 -7.75
C MET A 101 13.60 -6.70 -8.87
N LEU A 102 13.21 -7.63 -9.74
CA LEU A 102 12.27 -7.35 -10.83
C LEU A 102 10.88 -6.96 -10.30
N ALA A 103 10.41 -7.67 -9.28
CA ALA A 103 9.16 -7.34 -8.61
C ALA A 103 9.26 -6.04 -7.78
N ALA A 104 10.42 -5.72 -7.23
CA ALA A 104 10.67 -4.44 -6.57
C ALA A 104 10.57 -3.25 -7.54
N VAL A 105 11.05 -3.38 -8.78
CA VAL A 105 10.90 -2.36 -9.83
C VAL A 105 9.43 -2.16 -10.23
N ALA A 106 8.56 -3.14 -9.98
CA ALA A 106 7.12 -3.01 -10.21
C ALA A 106 6.41 -2.12 -9.17
N MET A 107 6.95 -2.03 -7.95
CA MET A 107 6.33 -1.37 -6.80
C MET A 107 5.95 0.11 -7.08
N PRO A 108 6.81 0.96 -7.68
CA PRO A 108 6.46 2.31 -8.10
C PRO A 108 5.17 2.42 -8.89
N PHE A 109 4.96 1.54 -9.87
CA PHE A 109 3.77 1.57 -10.69
C PHE A 109 2.52 1.27 -9.85
N MET A 110 2.63 0.41 -8.83
CA MET A 110 1.51 0.08 -7.95
C MET A 110 1.19 1.18 -6.94
N VAL A 111 2.19 1.94 -6.51
CA VAL A 111 2.02 3.03 -5.54
C VAL A 111 1.58 4.34 -6.20
N ASN A 112 2.05 4.61 -7.42
CA ASN A 112 1.76 5.87 -8.13
C ASN A 112 0.45 5.80 -8.93
N SER A 113 -0.05 4.60 -9.25
CA SER A 113 -1.31 4.43 -10.01
C SER A 113 -2.60 4.87 -9.32
N PRO A 114 -2.81 4.63 -8.00
CA PRO A 114 -4.03 5.05 -7.31
C PRO A 114 -4.39 6.54 -7.44
N PRO A 115 -3.50 7.50 -7.13
CA PRO A 115 -3.83 8.92 -7.27
C PRO A 115 -4.07 9.33 -8.72
N MET A 116 -3.33 8.76 -9.67
CA MET A 116 -3.52 9.03 -11.09
C MET A 116 -4.87 8.48 -11.60
N LEU A 117 -5.25 7.26 -11.20
CA LEU A 117 -6.55 6.67 -11.55
C LEU A 117 -7.69 7.52 -11.01
N SER A 118 -7.61 7.94 -9.74
CA SER A 118 -8.68 8.71 -9.12
C SER A 118 -8.86 10.07 -9.78
N ALA A 119 -7.76 10.75 -10.13
CA ALA A 119 -7.79 12.00 -10.89
C ALA A 119 -8.46 11.86 -12.27
N LEU A 120 -8.20 10.75 -12.96
CA LEU A 120 -8.71 10.51 -14.30
C LEU A 120 -10.19 10.10 -14.31
N TRP A 121 -10.59 9.18 -13.43
CA TRP A 121 -11.89 8.49 -13.50
C TRP A 121 -12.93 8.98 -12.49
N PHE A 122 -12.55 9.70 -11.44
CA PHE A 122 -13.46 10.11 -10.37
C PHE A 122 -13.59 11.64 -10.25
N PRO A 123 -14.77 12.14 -9.84
CA PRO A 123 -14.96 13.55 -9.52
C PRO A 123 -14.14 13.92 -8.27
N PRO A 124 -13.72 15.20 -8.12
CA PRO A 124 -12.83 15.65 -7.02
C PRO A 124 -13.24 15.15 -5.64
N SER A 125 -14.54 15.18 -5.31
CA SER A 125 -15.08 14.75 -4.01
C SER A 125 -14.84 13.27 -3.68
N GLN A 126 -14.69 12.40 -4.68
CA GLN A 126 -14.51 10.95 -4.50
C GLN A 126 -13.06 10.50 -4.69
N ARG A 127 -12.16 11.39 -5.10
CA ARG A 127 -10.77 11.03 -5.42
C ARG A 127 -10.01 10.54 -4.19
N ALA A 128 -10.17 11.23 -3.07
CA ALA A 128 -9.54 10.86 -1.81
C ALA A 128 -9.92 9.44 -1.39
N ILE A 129 -11.22 9.11 -1.41
CA ILE A 129 -11.72 7.77 -1.08
C ILE A 129 -11.16 6.72 -2.04
N ALA A 130 -11.24 6.97 -3.35
CA ALA A 130 -10.78 6.02 -4.36
C ALA A 130 -9.27 5.74 -4.25
N THR A 131 -8.45 6.77 -4.02
CA THR A 131 -7.00 6.63 -3.78
C THR A 131 -6.76 5.86 -2.49
N SER A 132 -7.40 6.27 -1.39
CA SER A 132 -7.20 5.65 -0.08
C SER A 132 -7.55 4.17 -0.09
N VAL A 133 -8.68 3.76 -0.67
CA VAL A 133 -9.05 2.34 -0.78
C VAL A 133 -7.96 1.53 -1.49
N ALA A 134 -7.42 2.04 -2.60
CA ALA A 134 -6.38 1.33 -3.35
C ALA A 134 -5.03 1.28 -2.61
N VAL A 135 -4.61 2.40 -1.98
CA VAL A 135 -3.37 2.43 -1.19
C VAL A 135 -3.45 1.52 0.03
N ASN A 136 -4.62 1.41 0.67
CA ASN A 136 -4.79 0.55 1.85
C ASN A 136 -4.70 -0.95 1.53
N CYS A 137 -4.98 -1.34 0.29
CA CYS A 137 -4.78 -2.73 -0.15
C CYS A 137 -3.31 -3.17 -0.11
N ASN A 138 -2.34 -2.24 -0.08
CA ASN A 138 -0.95 -2.57 0.20
C ASN A 138 -0.79 -3.25 1.56
N GLN A 139 -1.39 -2.66 2.61
CA GLN A 139 -1.33 -3.23 3.96
C GLN A 139 -2.08 -4.55 4.04
N LEU A 140 -3.17 -4.68 3.28
CA LEU A 140 -3.93 -5.92 3.20
C LEU A 140 -3.05 -7.07 2.68
N GLY A 141 -2.22 -6.82 1.67
CA GLY A 141 -1.26 -7.80 1.16
C GLY A 141 -0.27 -8.29 2.20
N ILE A 142 0.26 -7.38 3.01
CA ILE A 142 1.16 -7.71 4.12
C ILE A 142 0.41 -8.59 5.13
N ALA A 143 -0.74 -8.14 5.62
CA ALA A 143 -1.52 -8.87 6.62
C ALA A 143 -1.91 -10.28 6.14
N LEU A 144 -2.35 -10.42 4.88
CA LEU A 144 -2.70 -11.71 4.29
C LEU A 144 -1.51 -12.67 4.29
N VAL A 145 -0.31 -12.21 3.93
CA VAL A 145 0.89 -13.07 3.97
C VAL A 145 1.22 -13.47 5.40
N TYR A 146 1.18 -12.56 6.36
CA TYR A 146 1.44 -12.85 7.77
C TYR A 146 0.41 -13.78 8.44
N ILE A 147 -0.79 -13.89 7.87
CA ILE A 147 -1.81 -14.85 8.33
C ILE A 147 -1.69 -16.17 7.58
N LEU A 148 -1.67 -16.13 6.25
CA LEU A 148 -1.80 -17.31 5.40
C LEU A 148 -0.50 -18.10 5.32
N CYS A 149 0.66 -17.43 5.28
CA CYS A 149 1.93 -18.12 5.09
C CYS A 149 2.21 -19.14 6.19
N PRO A 150 2.10 -18.83 7.50
CA PRO A 150 2.34 -19.82 8.56
C PRO A 150 1.31 -20.96 8.61
N LEU A 151 0.10 -20.75 8.04
CA LEU A 151 -0.93 -21.79 7.95
C LEU A 151 -0.67 -22.78 6.82
N VAL A 152 0.00 -22.33 5.75
CA VAL A 152 0.30 -23.13 4.56
C VAL A 152 1.70 -23.73 4.62
N VAL A 153 2.67 -23.01 5.18
CA VAL A 153 4.08 -23.39 5.26
C VAL A 153 4.39 -23.87 6.67
N THR A 154 4.54 -25.18 6.81
CA THR A 154 4.88 -25.82 8.10
C THR A 154 6.32 -26.35 8.12
N SER A 155 6.95 -26.41 6.95
CA SER A 155 8.29 -26.96 6.74
C SER A 155 8.99 -26.30 5.56
N VAL A 156 10.31 -26.50 5.44
CA VAL A 156 11.13 -26.00 4.33
C VAL A 156 10.63 -26.50 2.97
N THR A 157 10.07 -27.71 2.90
CA THR A 157 9.56 -28.30 1.64
C THR A 157 8.30 -27.62 1.11
N ASP A 158 7.61 -26.82 1.93
CA ASP A 158 6.39 -26.11 1.53
C ASP A 158 6.70 -24.75 0.86
N ILE A 159 7.92 -24.23 1.02
CA ILE A 159 8.34 -22.93 0.49
C ILE A 159 8.18 -22.82 -1.04
N PRO A 160 8.56 -23.82 -1.86
CA PRO A 160 8.35 -23.75 -3.31
C PRO A 160 6.86 -23.71 -3.69
N ASN A 161 6.01 -24.48 -2.99
CA ASN A 161 4.57 -24.48 -3.24
C ASN A 161 3.91 -23.14 -2.89
N TRP A 162 4.35 -22.53 -1.78
CA TRP A 162 3.92 -21.18 -1.40
C TRP A 162 4.37 -20.13 -2.43
N THR A 163 5.62 -20.21 -2.89
CA THR A 163 6.15 -19.32 -3.93
C THR A 163 5.38 -19.47 -5.23
N LEU A 164 5.06 -20.71 -5.63
CA LEU A 164 4.24 -21.03 -6.79
C LEU A 164 2.83 -20.45 -6.68
N LEU A 165 2.19 -20.54 -5.50
CA LEU A 165 0.87 -19.97 -5.28
C LEU A 165 0.87 -18.45 -5.49
N ILE A 166 1.84 -17.74 -4.90
CA ILE A 166 1.98 -16.28 -5.05
C ILE A 166 2.25 -15.91 -6.52
N ALA A 167 3.10 -16.67 -7.22
CA ALA A 167 3.36 -16.46 -8.64
C ALA A 167 2.11 -16.70 -9.50
N ALA A 168 1.35 -17.76 -9.22
CA ALA A 168 0.10 -18.07 -9.92
C ALA A 168 -0.94 -16.96 -9.72
N LEU A 169 -1.10 -16.45 -8.50
CA LEU A 169 -1.97 -15.31 -8.21
C LEU A 169 -1.50 -14.04 -8.95
N SER A 170 -0.20 -13.78 -8.98
CA SER A 170 0.36 -12.64 -9.72
C SER A 170 0.16 -12.76 -11.23
N MET A 171 0.30 -13.95 -11.80
CA MET A 171 0.03 -14.21 -13.22
C MET A 171 -1.45 -14.08 -13.54
N ALA A 172 -2.33 -14.62 -12.70
CA ALA A 172 -3.78 -14.46 -12.86
C ALA A 172 -4.19 -12.97 -12.81
N ALA A 173 -3.64 -12.22 -11.85
CA ALA A 173 -3.86 -10.78 -11.75
C ALA A 173 -3.36 -10.02 -12.98
N PHE A 174 -2.20 -10.40 -13.53
CA PHE A 174 -1.68 -9.82 -14.77
C PHE A 174 -2.62 -10.08 -15.96
N VAL A 175 -3.10 -11.32 -16.11
CA VAL A 175 -4.07 -11.70 -17.16
C VAL A 175 -5.36 -10.89 -17.02
N VAL A 176 -5.93 -10.81 -15.82
CA VAL A 176 -7.11 -9.98 -15.53
C VAL A 176 -6.85 -8.51 -15.91
N THR A 177 -5.66 -7.99 -15.62
CA THR A 177 -5.29 -6.61 -15.94
C THR A 177 -5.23 -6.36 -17.45
N ILE A 178 -4.65 -7.29 -18.24
CA ILE A 178 -4.59 -7.18 -19.70
C ILE A 178 -5.98 -6.97 -20.32
N PHE A 179 -6.93 -7.83 -19.91
CA PHE A 179 -8.27 -7.88 -20.50
C PHE A 179 -9.22 -6.81 -19.92
N TRP A 180 -9.19 -6.54 -18.62
CA TRP A 180 -10.17 -5.68 -17.96
C TRP A 180 -9.68 -4.25 -17.64
N PHE A 181 -8.38 -3.95 -17.67
CA PHE A 181 -7.88 -2.63 -17.27
C PHE A 181 -7.93 -1.58 -18.39
N LYS A 182 -9.05 -0.88 -18.58
CA LYS A 182 -9.25 0.07 -19.69
C LYS A 182 -8.37 1.32 -19.58
N SER A 183 -7.92 1.83 -20.74
CA SER A 183 -7.25 3.13 -20.82
C SER A 183 -8.23 4.26 -20.52
N SER A 184 -7.76 5.32 -19.86
CA SER A 184 -8.55 6.55 -19.72
C SER A 184 -8.43 7.40 -20.98
N THR A 185 -9.55 7.93 -21.46
CA THR A 185 -9.59 8.83 -22.62
C THR A 185 -9.02 10.22 -22.32
N LYS A 186 -8.91 10.64 -21.05
CA LYS A 186 -8.39 11.98 -20.69
C LYS A 186 -6.92 12.20 -21.08
N PHE A 187 -6.13 11.13 -21.16
CA PHE A 187 -4.74 11.22 -21.63
C PHE A 187 -4.62 11.37 -23.15
N LEU A 188 -5.70 11.17 -23.92
CA LEU A 188 -5.70 11.38 -25.38
C LEU A 188 -5.83 12.86 -25.79
N ASN A 189 -6.07 13.76 -24.84
CA ASN A 189 -6.21 15.21 -25.08
C ASN A 189 -5.00 16.03 -24.59
N VAL A 190 -3.90 15.37 -24.21
CA VAL A 190 -2.63 16.06 -23.95
C VAL A 190 -1.91 16.08 -25.29
N ASP A 191 -1.71 17.26 -25.87
CA ASP A 191 -0.97 17.41 -27.13
C ASP A 191 0.37 16.67 -27.04
N ASP A 192 0.61 15.73 -27.98
CA ASP A 192 1.83 14.92 -28.07
C ASP A 192 3.12 15.78 -28.21
N ASP A 193 2.97 17.09 -28.45
CA ASP A 193 4.03 18.08 -28.70
C ASP A 193 4.61 18.75 -27.43
N VAL A 194 4.08 18.47 -26.23
CA VAL A 194 4.64 19.04 -24.99
C VAL A 194 5.81 18.19 -24.49
N SER A 195 7.05 18.68 -24.69
CA SER A 195 8.24 18.04 -24.11
C SER A 195 8.13 17.95 -22.59
N TYR A 196 8.38 16.77 -22.01
CA TYR A 196 8.35 16.59 -20.55
C TYR A 196 9.36 17.50 -19.86
N ASP A 197 8.87 18.44 -19.05
CA ASP A 197 9.73 19.39 -18.37
C ASP A 197 10.30 18.80 -17.07
N TRP A 198 11.49 18.23 -17.17
CA TRP A 198 12.24 17.71 -16.02
C TRP A 198 12.58 18.79 -14.98
N HIS A 199 12.56 20.08 -15.35
CA HIS A 199 12.81 21.16 -14.39
C HIS A 199 11.68 21.33 -13.38
N GLN A 200 10.45 20.91 -13.70
CA GLN A 200 9.34 20.94 -12.72
C GLN A 200 9.60 20.03 -11.52
N TRP A 201 10.23 18.86 -11.73
CA TRP A 201 10.61 17.96 -10.64
C TRP A 201 11.66 18.58 -9.73
N LEU A 202 12.70 19.17 -10.31
CA LEU A 202 13.74 19.88 -9.55
C LEU A 202 13.17 21.10 -8.82
N SER A 203 12.22 21.80 -9.43
CA SER A 203 11.52 22.93 -8.82
C SER A 203 10.64 22.50 -7.64
N ALA A 204 10.02 21.31 -7.70
CA ALA A 204 9.24 20.77 -6.60
C ALA A 204 10.07 20.56 -5.31
N PHE A 205 11.33 20.12 -5.43
CA PHE A 205 12.24 20.01 -4.29
C PHE A 205 12.62 21.35 -3.67
N HIS A 206 12.54 22.45 -4.43
CA HIS A 206 12.86 23.80 -3.98
C HIS A 206 11.64 24.56 -3.45
N HIS A 207 10.46 23.94 -3.43
CA HIS A 207 9.26 24.56 -2.89
C HIS A 207 9.35 24.65 -1.36
N ASP A 208 9.04 25.82 -0.79
CA ASP A 208 9.21 26.12 0.65
C ASP A 208 8.49 25.13 1.58
N GLY A 209 7.39 24.54 1.11
CA GLY A 209 6.64 23.52 1.85
C GLY A 209 7.19 22.08 1.74
N PHE A 210 8.02 21.77 0.74
CA PHE A 210 8.39 20.37 0.43
C PHE A 210 9.15 19.72 1.60
N PHE A 211 10.23 20.35 2.06
CA PHE A 211 11.04 19.80 3.16
C PHE A 211 10.27 19.74 4.47
N LEU A 212 9.38 20.70 4.73
CA LEU A 212 8.52 20.67 5.89
C LEU A 212 7.55 19.48 5.83
N THR A 213 6.93 19.22 4.68
CA THR A 213 6.06 18.06 4.49
C THR A 213 6.82 16.75 4.64
N VAL A 214 8.00 16.63 4.05
CA VAL A 214 8.85 15.43 4.20
C VAL A 214 9.23 15.21 5.67
N PHE A 215 9.63 16.26 6.38
CA PHE A 215 9.98 16.18 7.80
C PHE A 215 8.78 15.75 8.66
N VAL A 216 7.64 16.41 8.50
CA VAL A 216 6.42 16.07 9.25
C VAL A 216 5.98 14.63 8.96
N PHE A 217 6.01 14.20 7.70
CA PHE A 217 5.66 12.83 7.32
C PHE A 217 6.64 11.81 7.90
N ALA A 218 7.95 12.09 7.86
CA ALA A 218 8.97 11.21 8.42
C ALA A 218 8.84 11.09 9.95
N VAL A 219 8.58 12.19 10.66
CA VAL A 219 8.35 12.17 12.11
C VAL A 219 7.08 11.39 12.44
N ALA A 220 5.98 11.64 11.71
CA ALA A 220 4.72 10.94 11.92
C ALA A 220 4.88 9.42 11.72
N GLU A 221 5.52 8.99 10.63
CA GLU A 221 5.81 7.57 10.40
C GLU A 221 6.75 7.00 11.47
N THR A 222 7.77 7.74 11.89
CA THR A 222 8.67 7.28 12.97
C THR A 222 7.90 7.04 14.26
N VAL A 223 7.02 7.97 14.66
CA VAL A 223 6.18 7.84 15.85
C VAL A 223 5.26 6.62 15.73
N THR A 224 4.58 6.43 14.60
CA THR A 224 3.72 5.27 14.36
C THR A 224 4.51 3.95 14.47
N ASN A 225 5.70 3.88 13.86
CA ASN A 225 6.54 2.68 13.93
C ASN A 225 7.08 2.42 15.34
N VAL A 226 7.50 3.45 16.06
CA VAL A 226 7.96 3.33 17.46
C VAL A 226 6.82 2.86 18.36
N LEU A 227 5.63 3.47 18.27
CA LEU A 227 4.47 3.06 19.05
C LEU A 227 4.06 1.62 18.75
N SER A 228 4.08 1.22 17.48
CA SER A 228 3.81 -0.17 17.07
C SER A 228 4.83 -1.13 17.67
N SER A 229 6.12 -0.78 17.66
CA SER A 229 7.17 -1.59 18.27
C SER A 229 7.02 -1.69 19.79
N LEU A 230 6.68 -0.59 20.46
CA LEU A 230 6.45 -0.57 21.91
C LEU A 230 5.23 -1.41 22.30
N LEU A 231 4.14 -1.30 21.53
CA LEU A 231 2.95 -2.10 21.77
C LEU A 231 3.23 -3.59 21.57
N ASN A 232 3.97 -3.97 20.53
CA ASN A 232 4.44 -5.35 20.37
C ASN A 232 5.24 -5.81 21.59
N HIS A 233 6.09 -4.95 22.15
CA HIS A 233 6.84 -5.27 23.37
C HIS A 233 5.93 -5.48 24.60
N ILE A 234 4.86 -4.70 24.73
CA ILE A 234 3.87 -4.86 25.81
C ILE A 234 3.07 -6.17 25.63
N LEU A 235 2.68 -6.49 24.39
CA LEU A 235 1.94 -7.71 24.05
C LEU A 235 2.77 -9.00 24.24
N ARG A 236 4.09 -8.90 24.37
CA ARG A 236 4.98 -10.02 24.71
C ARG A 236 4.92 -10.46 26.16
N ALA A 237 4.36 -9.66 27.06
CA ALA A 237 4.24 -10.06 28.46
C ALA A 237 3.39 -11.34 28.58
N ASP A 238 3.89 -12.35 29.32
CA ASP A 238 3.41 -13.75 29.40
C ASP A 238 1.88 -13.96 29.53
N VAL A 239 1.16 -12.93 29.96
CA VAL A 239 -0.30 -12.91 30.08
C VAL A 239 -1.01 -12.92 28.72
N PHE A 240 -0.46 -12.25 27.70
CA PHE A 240 -1.09 -12.11 26.38
C PHE A 240 -0.67 -13.19 25.38
N THR A 241 0.49 -13.80 25.57
CA THR A 241 1.07 -14.84 24.70
C THR A 241 0.19 -16.11 24.63
N LYS A 242 -0.57 -16.42 25.70
CA LYS A 242 -1.51 -17.56 25.74
C LYS A 242 -2.74 -17.38 24.85
N CYS A 243 -3.14 -16.14 24.55
CA CYS A 243 -4.28 -15.85 23.65
C CYS A 243 -3.87 -15.76 22.18
N ALA A 244 -2.57 -15.74 21.88
CA ALA A 244 -2.02 -15.52 20.54
C ALA A 244 -1.72 -16.80 19.75
N HIS A 245 -2.03 -18.00 20.26
CA HIS A 245 -1.94 -19.22 19.45
C HIS A 245 -3.01 -19.18 18.36
N PRO A 246 -2.70 -19.06 17.04
CA PRO A 246 -1.46 -19.38 16.30
C PRO A 246 -0.76 -18.19 15.60
N THR A 247 -1.08 -16.94 15.95
CA THR A 247 -0.61 -15.73 15.26
C THR A 247 0.71 -15.21 15.80
N THR A 248 1.69 -14.96 14.91
CA THR A 248 2.96 -14.30 15.28
C THR A 248 2.73 -12.83 15.65
N GLU A 249 3.61 -12.25 16.47
CA GLU A 249 3.55 -10.82 16.83
C GLU A 249 3.56 -9.90 15.61
N ALA A 250 4.33 -10.27 14.58
CA ALA A 250 4.37 -9.52 13.33
C ALA A 250 3.03 -9.58 12.59
N THR A 251 2.25 -10.66 12.75
CA THR A 251 0.87 -10.75 12.26
C THR A 251 -0.04 -9.77 13.00
N VAL A 252 0.10 -9.63 14.32
CA VAL A 252 -0.67 -8.66 15.12
C VAL A 252 -0.34 -7.23 14.72
N ALA A 253 0.94 -6.91 14.56
CA ALA A 253 1.39 -5.59 14.10
C ALA A 253 0.86 -5.26 12.70
N ALA A 254 0.94 -6.21 11.76
CA ALA A 254 0.42 -6.03 10.41
C ALA A 254 -1.10 -5.81 10.40
N LEU A 255 -1.85 -6.56 11.22
CA LEU A 255 -3.29 -6.42 11.37
C LEU A 255 -3.67 -5.08 12.02
N GLN A 256 -2.94 -4.65 13.04
CA GLN A 256 -3.18 -3.35 13.66
C GLN A 256 -2.96 -2.21 12.66
N GLN A 257 -1.85 -2.24 11.93
CA GLN A 257 -1.55 -1.23 10.92
C GLN A 257 -2.60 -1.23 9.80
N LEU A 258 -3.08 -2.41 9.41
CA LEU A 258 -4.19 -2.56 8.47
C LEU A 258 -5.47 -1.88 9.00
N CYS A 259 -5.91 -2.26 10.20
CA CYS A 259 -7.13 -1.72 10.81
C CYS A 259 -7.05 -0.21 11.01
N GLY A 260 -5.92 0.30 11.51
CA GLY A 260 -5.68 1.72 11.70
C GLY A 260 -5.75 2.49 10.37
N ASN A 261 -5.04 2.02 9.35
CA ASN A 261 -5.00 2.69 8.06
C ASN A 261 -6.36 2.67 7.35
N PHE A 262 -7.11 1.57 7.42
CA PHE A 262 -8.48 1.48 6.87
C PHE A 262 -9.45 2.41 7.61
N LEU A 263 -9.35 2.49 8.93
CA LEU A 263 -10.17 3.41 9.72
C LEU A 263 -9.88 4.86 9.30
N SER A 264 -8.61 5.26 9.21
CA SER A 264 -8.20 6.57 8.74
C SER A 264 -8.65 6.86 7.31
N ALA A 265 -8.58 5.86 6.42
CA ALA A 265 -8.99 5.97 5.02
C ALA A 265 -10.47 6.29 4.83
N VAL A 266 -11.32 5.83 5.75
CA VAL A 266 -12.76 6.14 5.77
C VAL A 266 -13.01 7.45 6.51
N LEU A 267 -12.34 7.65 7.65
CA LEU A 267 -12.58 8.76 8.54
C LEU A 267 -12.18 10.11 7.91
N VAL A 268 -11.02 10.18 7.26
CA VAL A 268 -10.47 11.43 6.72
C VAL A 268 -11.37 12.02 5.61
N PRO A 269 -11.84 11.25 4.61
CA PRO A 269 -12.76 11.79 3.61
C PRO A 269 -14.14 12.17 4.16
N VAL A 270 -14.64 11.45 5.17
CA VAL A 270 -15.89 11.79 5.85
C VAL A 270 -15.75 13.14 6.56
N LEU A 271 -14.69 13.32 7.34
CA LEU A 271 -14.39 14.60 8.00
C LEU A 271 -14.25 15.74 6.97
N GLY A 272 -13.56 15.51 5.85
CA GLY A 272 -13.42 16.52 4.79
C GLY A 272 -14.75 16.89 4.14
N SER A 273 -15.66 15.93 3.93
CA SER A 273 -17.00 16.22 3.40
C SER A 273 -17.86 17.03 4.37
N ILE A 274 -17.70 16.77 5.67
CA ILE A 274 -18.39 17.51 6.73
C ILE A 274 -17.82 18.93 6.83
N GLN A 275 -16.49 19.11 6.73
CA GLN A 275 -15.86 20.42 6.68
C GLN A 275 -16.33 21.24 5.47
N HIS A 276 -16.39 20.64 4.28
CA HIS A 276 -16.93 21.33 3.11
C HIS A 276 -18.40 21.73 3.28
N ALA A 277 -19.22 20.88 3.89
CA ALA A 277 -20.59 21.24 4.24
C ALA A 277 -20.65 22.36 5.29
N ALA A 278 -19.72 22.38 6.25
CA ALA A 278 -19.56 23.46 7.23
C ALA A 278 -19.26 24.79 6.53
N ASP A 279 -18.27 24.79 5.63
CA ASP A 279 -17.84 25.97 4.89
C ASP A 279 -18.96 26.50 3.98
N GLU A 280 -19.74 25.61 3.36
CA GLU A 280 -20.93 25.99 2.58
C GLU A 280 -22.02 26.63 3.44
N VAL A 281 -22.28 26.08 4.64
CA VAL A 281 -23.24 26.66 5.59
C VAL A 281 -22.76 28.03 6.07
N HIS A 282 -21.48 28.17 6.41
CA HIS A 282 -20.88 29.45 6.78
C HIS A 282 -20.93 30.48 5.65
N ALA A 283 -20.72 30.05 4.40
CA ALA A 283 -20.84 30.90 3.21
C ALA A 283 -22.30 31.34 2.95
N GLN A 284 -23.30 30.47 3.19
CA GLN A 284 -24.72 30.80 3.07
C GLN A 284 -25.20 31.75 4.18
N GLN A 285 -24.66 31.63 5.39
CA GLN A 285 -24.88 32.59 6.49
C GLN A 285 -24.29 33.96 6.19
N ALA A 286 -23.06 34.03 5.63
CA ALA A 286 -22.47 35.28 5.17
C ALA A 286 -23.32 35.97 4.08
N ALA A 287 -24.13 35.21 3.34
CA ALA A 287 -25.09 35.69 2.36
C ALA A 287 -26.49 36.03 2.96
N GLY A 288 -26.67 35.96 4.28
CA GLY A 288 -27.87 36.45 4.99
C GLY A 288 -28.96 35.41 5.27
N HIS A 289 -28.69 34.11 5.14
CA HIS A 289 -29.63 33.04 5.51
C HIS A 289 -29.44 32.62 6.98
N GLU A 290 -30.52 32.51 7.76
CA GLU A 290 -30.47 32.00 9.14
C GLU A 290 -30.22 30.48 9.15
N ALA A 291 -29.03 30.05 9.58
CA ALA A 291 -28.75 28.65 9.88
C ALA A 291 -29.00 28.36 11.38
N SER A 292 -29.48 27.14 11.67
CA SER A 292 -29.78 26.70 13.04
C SER A 292 -28.51 26.51 13.87
N TYR A 293 -28.44 27.12 15.07
CA TYR A 293 -27.36 27.00 16.06
C TYR A 293 -26.90 25.55 16.35
N TRP A 294 -27.79 24.57 16.20
CA TRP A 294 -27.48 23.16 16.38
C TRP A 294 -26.62 22.57 15.26
N MET A 295 -26.74 23.07 14.02
CA MET A 295 -25.86 22.65 12.92
C MET A 295 -24.42 23.15 13.14
N GLU A 296 -24.24 24.38 13.61
CA GLU A 296 -22.90 24.94 13.91
C GLU A 296 -22.13 24.11 14.94
N THR A 297 -22.80 23.61 15.97
CA THR A 297 -22.12 22.89 17.07
C THR A 297 -21.72 21.46 16.68
N PHE A 298 -22.55 20.76 15.89
CA PHE A 298 -22.32 19.36 15.52
C PHE A 298 -21.39 19.17 14.31
N ILE A 299 -21.07 20.24 13.58
CA ILE A 299 -20.26 20.18 12.36
C ILE A 299 -18.78 20.53 12.62
N THR A 300 -18.43 21.00 13.83
CA THR A 300 -17.04 21.32 14.15
C THR A 300 -16.13 20.06 14.08
N PRO A 301 -14.94 20.14 13.47
CA PRO A 301 -14.06 18.98 13.26
C PRO A 301 -13.71 18.26 14.56
N GLU A 302 -13.60 19.02 15.65
CA GLU A 302 -13.24 18.55 16.98
C GLU A 302 -14.34 17.69 17.62
N VAL A 303 -15.60 18.12 17.51
CA VAL A 303 -16.77 17.38 18.04
C VAL A 303 -16.98 16.11 17.23
N VAL A 304 -16.84 16.18 15.91
CA VAL A 304 -16.98 15.00 15.04
C VAL A 304 -15.86 13.99 15.28
N LEU A 305 -14.61 14.45 15.41
CA LEU A 305 -13.49 13.57 15.76
C LEU A 305 -13.69 12.92 17.13
N SER A 306 -14.17 13.69 18.12
CA SER A 306 -14.45 13.18 19.46
C SER A 306 -15.55 12.13 19.48
N VAL A 307 -16.64 12.36 18.74
CA VAL A 307 -17.76 11.41 18.59
C VAL A 307 -17.31 10.14 17.87
N LEU A 308 -16.51 10.26 16.82
CA LEU A 308 -16.00 9.10 16.07
C LEU A 308 -15.00 8.28 16.88
N VAL A 309 -14.10 8.93 17.62
CA VAL A 309 -13.21 8.25 18.58
C VAL A 309 -14.02 7.52 19.65
N LEU A 310 -15.08 8.14 20.16
CA LEU A 310 -16.01 7.50 21.11
C LEU A 310 -16.72 6.29 20.49
N ILE A 311 -17.24 6.39 19.26
CA ILE A 311 -17.91 5.27 18.58
C ILE A 311 -16.94 4.11 18.35
N VAL A 312 -15.73 4.40 17.88
CA VAL A 312 -14.69 3.38 17.66
C VAL A 312 -14.28 2.75 18.99
N ALA A 313 -14.08 3.57 20.03
CA ALA A 313 -13.77 3.08 21.37
C ALA A 313 -14.89 2.21 21.93
N SER A 314 -16.16 2.58 21.77
CA SER A 314 -17.31 1.77 22.19
C SER A 314 -17.37 0.43 21.45
N PHE A 315 -17.13 0.44 20.13
CA PHE A 315 -17.15 -0.77 19.31
C PHE A 315 -16.02 -1.75 19.68
N PHE A 316 -14.82 -1.25 19.97
CA PHE A 316 -13.68 -2.09 20.34
C PHE A 316 -13.64 -2.46 21.83
N CYS A 317 -14.18 -1.62 22.72
CA CYS A 317 -14.26 -1.91 24.15
C CYS A 317 -15.53 -2.68 24.55
N GLY A 318 -16.45 -2.95 23.61
CA GLY A 318 -17.67 -3.72 23.88
C GLY A 318 -18.60 -3.05 24.90
N LEU A 319 -18.71 -1.72 24.85
CA LEU A 319 -19.61 -0.90 25.67
C LEU A 319 -20.97 -0.71 24.98
#